data_AF-A0A949LC21-F1
#
_entry.id   AF-A0A949LC21-F1
#
_cell.length_a   1.000
_cell.length_b   1.000
_cell.length_c   1.000
_cell.angle_alpha   90.00
_cell.angle_beta   90.00
_cell.angle_gamma   90.00
#
_symmetry.space_group_name_H-M   'P 1'
#
loop_
_entity.id
_entity.type
_entity.pdbx_description
1 polymer ?
#
loop_
_entity_poly.entity_id
_entity_poly.type
_entity_poly.pdbx_seq_one_letter_code
_entity_poly.pdbx_strand_id
1 'polypeptide(L)'
;MGAHDKSAFEINKLSKRLHRLTGQAIIDFNMIEEGDRVMVCMSGGKDSYAMLDILLSLRERAPIDFEVIAVNLDQGHPGFPKETLPDYLRSRGVAFHIENQDTYSIVKRVIPEGKTMCSLCSRLRRGVLYRVASELKATKIALGHHRDDILQTLFLNLFFGGKLKSMPPKLVSDDGRHVVIRPLAYCEERDLARWSDIQNFPIIPCDLCGSQENLQRQQVKQMLNDWERRFPGRIESMFQALGNVVPSHLLDPKLYPFKGLQPTQQPDPNGDQGFDFEFPGKTEHTLVFAPDAPKAS
;
A
#
# COMPACT_ATOMS: atom_id res chain seq x y z
N MET A 1 22.41 -13.40 27.60
CA MET A 1 22.12 -12.77 26.29
C MET A 1 22.52 -11.30 26.38
N GLY A 2 23.60 -10.92 25.69
CA GLY A 2 24.14 -9.55 25.75
C GLY A 2 23.21 -8.53 25.06
N ALA A 3 23.49 -7.24 25.22
CA ALA A 3 22.73 -6.17 24.55
C ALA A 3 22.81 -6.29 23.00
N HIS A 4 23.93 -6.76 22.46
CA HIS A 4 24.12 -7.02 21.03
C HIS A 4 23.23 -8.16 20.50
N ASP A 5 23.11 -9.26 21.24
CA ASP A 5 22.24 -10.40 20.87
C ASP A 5 20.76 -9.99 20.83
N LYS A 6 20.33 -9.14 21.78
CA LYS A 6 18.96 -8.62 21.82
C LYS A 6 18.64 -7.73 20.61
N SER A 7 19.60 -6.90 20.18
CA SER A 7 19.42 -6.05 18.99
C SER A 7 19.30 -6.87 17.71
N ALA A 8 20.19 -7.84 17.50
CA ALA A 8 20.14 -8.72 16.33
C ALA A 8 18.85 -9.56 16.28
N PHE A 9 18.38 -10.05 17.44
CA PHE A 9 17.12 -10.78 17.55
C PHE A 9 15.91 -9.91 17.14
N GLU A 10 15.82 -8.67 17.63
CA GLU A 10 14.73 -7.76 17.30
C GLU A 10 14.73 -7.35 15.82
N ILE A 11 15.91 -7.15 15.21
CA ILE A 11 16.05 -6.90 13.77
C ILE A 11 15.52 -8.09 12.96
N ASN A 12 15.90 -9.31 13.34
CA ASN A 12 15.44 -10.51 12.65
C ASN A 12 13.92 -10.70 12.78
N LYS A 13 13.35 -10.40 13.97
CA LYS A 13 11.91 -10.45 14.21
C LYS A 13 11.15 -9.47 13.32
N LEU A 14 11.62 -8.22 13.20
CA LEU A 14 11.06 -7.21 12.30
C LEU A 14 11.15 -7.65 10.83
N SER A 15 12.33 -8.10 10.40
CA SER A 15 12.55 -8.58 9.04
C SER A 15 11.58 -9.71 8.69
N LYS A 16 11.51 -10.76 9.53
CA LYS A 16 10.58 -11.88 9.34
C LYS A 16 9.13 -11.43 9.25
N ARG A 17 8.72 -10.48 10.09
CA ARG A 17 7.36 -9.92 10.08
C ARG A 17 7.06 -9.23 8.76
N LEU A 18 7.91 -8.31 8.32
CA LEU A 18 7.72 -7.56 7.06
C LEU A 18 7.66 -8.52 5.86
N HIS A 19 8.60 -9.46 5.75
CA HIS A 19 8.58 -10.46 4.67
C HIS A 19 7.33 -11.33 4.68
N ARG A 20 6.89 -11.78 5.86
CA ARG A 20 5.65 -12.55 5.99
C ARG A 20 4.43 -11.74 5.56
N LEU A 21 4.31 -10.49 6.00
CA LEU A 21 3.16 -9.63 5.66
C LEU A 21 3.15 -9.28 4.17
N THR A 22 4.30 -8.98 3.57
CA THR A 22 4.42 -8.73 2.13
C THR A 22 4.13 -9.99 1.32
N GLY A 23 4.69 -11.13 1.68
CA GLY A 23 4.41 -12.42 1.02
C GLY A 23 2.93 -12.79 1.10
N GLN A 24 2.30 -12.61 2.28
CA GLN A 24 0.86 -12.85 2.46
C GLN A 24 0.02 -11.94 1.55
N ALA A 25 0.31 -10.65 1.49
CA ALA A 25 -0.40 -9.73 0.60
C ALA A 25 -0.23 -10.10 -0.88
N ILE A 26 0.96 -10.55 -1.28
CA ILE A 26 1.21 -11.02 -2.65
C ILE A 26 0.34 -12.24 -2.96
N ILE A 27 0.22 -13.19 -2.03
CA ILE A 27 -0.58 -14.41 -2.20
C ILE A 27 -2.08 -14.10 -2.20
N ASP A 28 -2.58 -13.39 -1.18
CA ASP A 28 -4.02 -13.13 -0.99
C ASP A 28 -4.64 -12.37 -2.17
N PHE A 29 -3.86 -11.51 -2.82
CA PHE A 29 -4.32 -10.73 -3.97
C PHE A 29 -3.71 -11.17 -5.31
N ASN A 30 -3.03 -12.31 -5.34
CA ASN A 30 -2.31 -12.85 -6.52
C ASN A 30 -1.51 -11.76 -7.25
N MET A 31 -0.62 -11.04 -6.55
CA MET A 31 0.03 -9.83 -7.08
C MET A 31 1.17 -10.10 -8.05
N ILE A 32 1.89 -11.21 -7.88
CA ILE A 32 3.07 -11.57 -8.66
C ILE A 32 2.97 -13.06 -9.00
N GLU A 33 3.15 -13.37 -10.28
CA GLU A 33 2.97 -14.68 -10.89
C GLU A 33 4.25 -15.10 -11.65
N GLU A 34 4.34 -16.37 -12.02
CA GLU A 34 5.44 -16.91 -12.82
C GLU A 34 5.65 -16.10 -14.12
N GLY A 35 6.90 -15.70 -14.38
CA GLY A 35 7.29 -14.93 -15.55
C GLY A 35 6.93 -13.44 -15.49
N ASP A 36 6.40 -12.93 -14.37
CA ASP A 36 6.09 -11.51 -14.24
C ASP A 36 7.35 -10.63 -14.32
N ARG A 37 7.20 -9.46 -14.95
CA ARG A 37 8.18 -8.38 -14.89
C ARG A 37 7.64 -7.25 -14.02
N VAL A 38 8.15 -7.16 -12.80
CA VAL A 38 7.67 -6.23 -11.77
C VAL A 38 8.46 -4.92 -11.84
N MET A 39 7.79 -3.85 -12.26
CA MET A 39 8.30 -2.49 -12.21
C MET A 39 8.09 -1.91 -10.81
N VAL A 40 9.16 -1.77 -10.03
CA VAL A 40 9.13 -1.20 -8.68
C VAL A 40 9.31 0.31 -8.76
N CYS A 41 8.25 1.07 -8.48
CA CYS A 41 8.28 2.53 -8.52
C CYS A 41 8.98 3.11 -7.27
N MET A 42 10.16 3.66 -7.49
CA MET A 42 11.02 4.25 -6.47
C MET A 42 10.76 5.75 -6.35
N SER A 43 10.22 6.19 -5.21
CA SER A 43 10.04 7.62 -4.91
C SER A 43 11.27 8.25 -4.25
N GLY A 44 12.22 7.43 -3.79
CA GLY A 44 13.32 7.86 -2.91
C GLY A 44 12.91 7.93 -1.43
N GLY A 45 11.66 7.60 -1.10
CA GLY A 45 11.18 7.50 0.28
C GLY A 45 11.37 6.11 0.89
N LYS A 46 11.28 6.05 2.23
CA LYS A 46 11.50 4.85 3.06
C LYS A 46 10.70 3.63 2.58
N ASP A 47 9.44 3.84 2.22
CA ASP A 47 8.52 2.75 1.90
C ASP A 47 8.87 2.13 0.54
N SER A 48 9.33 2.94 -0.42
CA SER A 48 9.77 2.44 -1.72
C SER A 48 11.08 1.64 -1.64
N TYR A 49 12.02 2.08 -0.80
CA TYR A 49 13.24 1.31 -0.53
C TYR A 49 12.95 0.00 0.20
N ALA A 50 12.13 0.04 1.25
CA ALA A 50 11.72 -1.15 1.98
C ALA A 50 11.00 -2.15 1.07
N MET A 51 10.08 -1.68 0.21
CA MET A 51 9.40 -2.54 -0.76
C MET A 51 10.39 -3.22 -1.70
N LEU A 52 11.33 -2.48 -2.29
CA LEU A 52 12.34 -3.05 -3.18
C LEU A 52 13.19 -4.10 -2.47
N ASP A 53 13.71 -3.77 -1.29
CA ASP A 53 14.56 -4.66 -0.50
C ASP A 53 13.86 -5.98 -0.12
N ILE A 54 12.61 -5.88 0.35
CA ILE A 54 11.79 -7.05 0.70
C ILE A 54 11.47 -7.89 -0.54
N LEU A 55 11.10 -7.26 -1.67
CA LEU A 55 10.78 -8.00 -2.91
C LEU A 55 12.00 -8.74 -3.47
N LEU A 56 13.20 -8.15 -3.41
CA LEU A 56 14.43 -8.82 -3.85
C LEU A 56 14.72 -10.05 -2.99
N SER A 57 14.58 -9.93 -1.66
CA SER A 57 14.75 -11.04 -0.71
C SER A 57 13.67 -12.13 -0.87
N LEU A 58 12.42 -11.75 -1.18
CA LEU A 58 11.36 -12.70 -1.48
C LEU A 58 11.61 -13.44 -2.81
N ARG A 59 12.09 -12.74 -3.84
CA ARG A 59 12.44 -13.33 -5.15
C ARG A 59 13.44 -14.47 -5.00
N GLU A 60 14.45 -14.32 -4.15
CA GLU A 60 15.48 -15.35 -3.90
C GLU A 60 14.92 -16.64 -3.27
N ARG A 61 13.71 -16.60 -2.68
CA ARG A 61 13.10 -17.71 -1.95
C ARG A 61 11.78 -18.18 -2.55
N ALA A 62 11.27 -17.45 -3.54
CA ALA A 62 9.97 -17.72 -4.13
C ALA A 62 10.04 -19.00 -4.97
N PRO A 63 8.94 -19.79 -5.02
CA PRO A 63 8.85 -20.95 -5.91
C PRO A 63 8.54 -20.57 -7.37
N ILE A 64 8.60 -19.27 -7.70
CA ILE A 64 8.31 -18.71 -9.02
C ILE A 64 9.44 -17.78 -9.45
N ASP A 65 9.70 -17.73 -10.75
CA ASP A 65 10.67 -16.80 -11.33
C ASP A 65 9.95 -15.52 -11.77
N PHE A 66 10.43 -14.37 -11.29
CA PHE A 66 9.95 -13.06 -11.73
C PHE A 66 11.10 -12.04 -11.77
N GLU A 67 11.01 -11.10 -12.70
CA GLU A 67 11.98 -10.02 -12.84
C GLU A 67 11.60 -8.81 -11.98
N VAL A 68 12.60 -8.08 -11.50
CA VAL A 68 12.42 -6.79 -10.82
C VAL A 68 13.22 -5.74 -11.57
N ILE A 69 12.56 -4.65 -11.95
CA ILE A 69 13.19 -3.43 -12.48
C ILE A 69 12.76 -2.24 -11.63
N ALA A 70 13.72 -1.54 -11.04
CA ALA A 70 13.46 -0.32 -10.28
C ALA A 70 13.27 0.86 -11.23
N VAL A 71 12.23 1.66 -11.02
CA VAL A 71 11.93 2.83 -11.88
C VAL A 71 11.71 4.06 -11.03
N ASN A 72 12.43 5.12 -11.34
CA ASN A 72 12.25 6.44 -10.74
C ASN A 72 11.80 7.45 -11.79
N LEU A 73 10.97 8.40 -11.36
CA LEU A 73 10.61 9.57 -12.15
C LEU A 73 11.28 10.81 -11.55
N ASP A 74 12.32 11.31 -12.22
CA ASP A 74 12.85 12.65 -11.98
C ASP A 74 11.91 13.67 -12.65
N GLN A 75 11.20 14.41 -11.80
CA GLN A 75 10.18 15.36 -12.21
C GLN A 75 10.73 16.75 -12.60
N GLY A 76 12.07 16.92 -12.60
CA GLY A 76 12.71 18.19 -12.94
C GLY A 76 12.68 19.22 -11.79
N HIS A 77 12.46 18.80 -10.56
CA HIS A 77 12.44 19.71 -9.42
C HIS A 77 13.86 20.23 -9.10
N PRO A 78 14.03 21.55 -8.84
CA PRO A 78 15.31 22.10 -8.40
C PRO A 78 15.85 21.40 -7.15
N GLY A 79 17.13 21.03 -7.15
CA GLY A 79 17.77 20.41 -5.99
C GLY A 79 17.47 18.92 -5.78
N PHE A 80 16.72 18.25 -6.67
CA PHE A 80 16.54 16.80 -6.60
C PHE A 80 17.90 16.08 -6.75
N PRO A 81 18.31 15.22 -5.80
CA PRO A 81 19.62 14.58 -5.83
C PRO A 81 19.65 13.41 -6.81
N LYS A 82 20.02 13.70 -8.06
CA LYS A 82 19.92 12.78 -9.21
C LYS A 82 20.73 11.49 -9.06
N GLU A 83 21.85 11.52 -8.35
CA GLU A 83 22.75 10.35 -8.25
C GLU A 83 22.44 9.44 -7.05
N THR A 84 21.75 9.92 -6.01
CA THR A 84 21.52 9.15 -4.77
C THR A 84 20.86 7.79 -5.02
N LEU A 85 19.79 7.77 -5.81
CA LEU A 85 19.06 6.55 -6.09
C LEU A 85 19.77 5.65 -7.12
N PRO A 86 20.29 6.16 -8.25
CA PRO A 86 21.14 5.38 -9.15
C PRO A 86 22.32 4.71 -8.46
N ASP A 87 23.07 5.43 -7.62
CA ASP A 87 24.23 4.88 -6.91
C ASP A 87 23.83 3.77 -5.95
N TYR A 88 22.73 3.97 -5.21
CA TYR A 88 22.17 2.91 -4.37
C TYR A 88 21.80 1.67 -5.20
N LEU A 89 21.07 1.83 -6.30
CA LEU A 89 20.61 0.70 -7.13
C LEU A 89 21.79 -0.04 -7.80
N ARG A 90 22.81 0.70 -8.28
CA ARG A 90 24.07 0.12 -8.79
C ARG A 90 24.78 -0.68 -7.71
N SER A 91 24.92 -0.14 -6.50
CA SER A 91 25.59 -0.81 -5.38
C SER A 91 24.91 -2.12 -4.97
N ARG A 92 23.61 -2.24 -5.24
CA ARG A 92 22.79 -3.43 -4.97
C ARG A 92 22.68 -4.37 -6.17
N GLY A 93 23.25 -4.04 -7.32
CA GLY A 93 23.14 -4.85 -8.54
C GLY A 93 21.72 -4.94 -9.10
N VAL A 94 20.86 -3.96 -8.82
CA VAL A 94 19.45 -3.96 -9.25
C VAL A 94 19.35 -3.31 -10.62
N ALA A 95 18.65 -3.94 -11.58
CA ALA A 95 18.35 -3.31 -12.86
C ALA A 95 17.41 -2.12 -12.65
N PHE A 96 17.69 -0.98 -13.29
CA PHE A 96 16.89 0.23 -13.09
C PHE A 96 16.77 1.11 -14.33
N HIS A 97 15.73 1.95 -14.32
CA HIS A 97 15.48 3.00 -15.31
C HIS A 97 15.15 4.32 -14.59
N ILE A 98 15.87 5.39 -14.91
CA ILE A 98 15.58 6.74 -14.42
C ILE A 98 14.90 7.51 -15.55
N GLU A 99 13.60 7.74 -15.39
CA GLU A 99 12.82 8.54 -16.33
C GLU A 99 12.95 10.02 -15.96
N ASN A 100 13.44 10.84 -16.89
CA ASN A 100 13.46 12.30 -16.71
C ASN A 100 12.30 12.94 -17.48
N GLN A 101 11.38 13.57 -16.76
CA GLN A 101 10.26 14.29 -17.35
C GLN A 101 9.91 15.50 -16.48
N ASP A 102 10.03 16.71 -17.02
CA ASP A 102 9.64 17.93 -16.31
C ASP A 102 8.11 18.04 -16.16
N THR A 103 7.57 17.39 -15.14
CA THR A 103 6.17 17.57 -14.71
C THR A 103 6.05 18.75 -13.75
N TYR A 104 7.13 19.15 -13.07
CA TYR A 104 7.15 20.23 -12.10
C TYR A 104 6.76 21.58 -12.71
N SER A 105 7.41 21.97 -13.82
CA SER A 105 7.11 23.23 -14.50
C SER A 105 5.71 23.25 -15.09
N ILE A 106 5.20 22.10 -15.54
CA ILE A 106 3.82 21.97 -16.03
C ILE A 106 2.84 22.23 -14.89
N VAL A 107 3.03 21.61 -13.72
CA VAL A 107 2.17 21.80 -12.56
C VAL A 107 2.17 23.27 -12.11
N LYS A 108 3.35 23.89 -11.98
CA LYS A 108 3.49 25.31 -11.62
C LYS A 108 2.82 26.26 -12.61
N ARG A 109 2.86 25.95 -13.90
CA ARG A 109 2.22 26.78 -14.93
C ARG A 109 0.70 26.66 -14.92
N VAL A 110 0.17 25.46 -14.68
CA VAL A 110 -1.27 25.18 -14.76
C VAL A 110 -2.00 25.55 -13.49
N ILE A 111 -1.35 25.41 -12.33
CA ILE A 111 -1.99 25.59 -11.03
C ILE A 111 -1.63 26.97 -10.47
N PRO A 112 -2.62 27.84 -10.21
CA PRO A 112 -2.38 29.14 -9.59
C PRO A 112 -1.70 29.00 -8.23
N GLU A 113 -0.90 30.00 -7.88
CA GLU A 113 -0.23 30.05 -6.58
C GLU A 113 -1.25 29.98 -5.42
N GLY A 114 -0.90 29.25 -4.35
CA GLY A 114 -1.80 29.01 -3.22
C GLY A 114 -2.90 27.98 -3.45
N LYS A 115 -2.89 27.28 -4.60
CA LYS A 115 -3.77 26.13 -4.85
C LYS A 115 -3.02 24.80 -4.72
N THR A 116 -3.78 23.80 -4.30
CA THR A 116 -3.55 22.36 -4.42
C THR A 116 -2.77 21.95 -5.67
N MET A 117 -1.55 21.42 -5.52
CA MET A 117 -0.74 20.91 -6.63
C MET A 117 -0.77 19.37 -6.79
N CYS A 118 -1.14 18.64 -5.74
CA CYS A 118 -0.93 17.19 -5.69
C CYS A 118 -1.82 16.42 -6.65
N SER A 119 -3.04 16.91 -6.92
CA SER A 119 -3.98 16.24 -7.84
C SER A 119 -3.40 16.13 -9.25
N LEU A 120 -2.94 17.24 -9.84
CA LEU A 120 -2.33 17.24 -11.17
C LEU A 120 -0.97 16.54 -11.18
N CYS A 121 -0.12 16.80 -10.18
CA CYS A 121 1.19 16.16 -10.06
C CYS A 121 1.05 14.62 -10.02
N SER A 122 0.14 14.10 -9.19
CA SER A 122 -0.13 12.66 -9.06
C SER A 122 -0.66 12.05 -10.38
N ARG A 123 -1.54 12.77 -11.10
CA ARG A 123 -2.05 12.35 -12.41
C ARG A 123 -0.95 12.28 -13.47
N LEU A 124 -0.11 13.31 -13.56
CA LEU A 124 1.00 13.36 -14.51
C LEU A 124 2.02 12.25 -14.24
N ARG A 125 2.44 12.11 -12.98
CA ARG A 125 3.37 11.04 -12.56
C ARG A 125 2.82 9.65 -12.89
N ARG A 126 1.53 9.39 -12.64
CA ARG A 126 0.92 8.10 -12.99
C ARG A 126 0.93 7.85 -14.49
N GLY A 127 0.59 8.86 -15.30
CA GLY A 127 0.62 8.75 -16.76
C GLY A 127 2.01 8.39 -17.29
N VAL A 128 3.04 9.05 -16.77
CA VAL A 128 4.44 8.76 -17.13
C VAL A 128 4.83 7.34 -16.71
N LEU A 129 4.56 6.94 -15.47
CA LEU A 129 4.88 5.60 -14.99
C LEU A 129 4.19 4.50 -15.81
N TYR A 130 2.94 4.69 -16.25
CA TYR A 130 2.24 3.71 -17.08
C TYR A 130 2.83 3.62 -18.49
N ARG A 131 3.23 4.76 -19.07
CA ARG A 131 3.97 4.77 -20.34
C ARG A 131 5.28 3.99 -20.20
N VAL A 132 6.08 4.29 -19.19
CA VAL A 132 7.36 3.61 -18.94
C VAL A 132 7.15 2.11 -18.68
N ALA A 133 6.10 1.73 -17.96
CA ALA A 133 5.74 0.32 -17.78
C ALA A 133 5.49 -0.39 -19.13
N SER A 134 4.83 0.27 -20.08
CA SER A 134 4.63 -0.27 -21.44
C SER A 134 5.95 -0.44 -22.19
N GLU A 135 6.80 0.58 -22.18
CA GLU A 135 8.10 0.60 -22.86
C GLU A 135 9.04 -0.49 -22.31
N LEU A 136 9.01 -0.68 -21.00
CA LEU A 136 9.73 -1.73 -20.30
C LEU A 136 9.00 -3.08 -20.34
N LYS A 137 7.84 -3.22 -20.98
CA LYS A 137 7.07 -4.49 -20.99
C LYS A 137 6.83 -5.05 -19.58
N ALA A 138 6.67 -4.17 -18.59
CA ALA A 138 6.38 -4.57 -17.23
C ALA A 138 4.93 -5.05 -17.13
N THR A 139 4.73 -6.24 -16.57
CA THR A 139 3.41 -6.84 -16.39
C THR A 139 2.74 -6.34 -15.11
N LYS A 140 3.54 -5.97 -14.09
CA LYS A 140 3.07 -5.46 -12.80
C LYS A 140 3.78 -4.15 -12.44
N ILE A 141 3.03 -3.18 -11.93
CA ILE A 141 3.54 -1.91 -11.40
C ILE A 141 3.40 -1.91 -9.88
N ALA A 142 4.51 -2.01 -9.15
CA ALA A 142 4.52 -2.04 -7.70
C ALA A 142 4.69 -0.63 -7.10
N LEU A 143 3.78 -0.27 -6.19
CA LEU A 143 3.80 1.01 -5.47
C LEU A 143 3.95 0.77 -3.95
N GLY A 144 4.81 1.54 -3.29
CA GLY A 144 5.14 1.40 -1.86
C GLY A 144 4.07 1.85 -0.88
N HIS A 145 2.77 1.78 -1.24
CA HIS A 145 1.69 2.12 -0.33
C HIS A 145 1.48 1.01 0.71
N HIS A 146 1.34 1.40 1.97
CA HIS A 146 1.25 0.47 3.10
C HIS A 146 -0.14 0.49 3.78
N ARG A 147 -0.33 -0.31 4.83
CA ARG A 147 -1.62 -0.47 5.54
C ARG A 147 -2.24 0.87 5.93
N ASP A 148 -1.44 1.74 6.53
CA ASP A 148 -1.89 3.05 6.98
C ASP A 148 -2.31 3.97 5.82
N ASP A 149 -1.70 3.86 4.63
CA ASP A 149 -2.14 4.62 3.45
C ASP A 149 -3.52 4.17 2.96
N ILE A 150 -3.79 2.87 3.03
CA ILE A 150 -5.08 2.27 2.66
C ILE A 150 -6.16 2.77 3.60
N LEU A 151 -5.91 2.77 4.92
CA LEU A 151 -6.84 3.31 5.92
C LEU A 151 -7.02 4.82 5.80
N GLN A 152 -5.94 5.58 5.61
CA GLN A 152 -6.05 7.02 5.37
C GLN A 152 -6.94 7.30 4.15
N THR A 153 -6.78 6.51 3.08
CA THR A 153 -7.61 6.62 1.88
C THR A 153 -9.08 6.29 2.16
N LEU A 154 -9.36 5.26 2.98
CA LEU A 154 -10.71 4.96 3.44
C LEU A 154 -11.35 6.18 4.11
N PHE A 155 -10.68 6.75 5.11
CA PHE A 155 -11.21 7.87 5.90
C PHE A 155 -11.35 9.15 5.07
N LEU A 156 -10.43 9.42 4.14
CA LEU A 156 -10.56 10.55 3.22
C LEU A 156 -11.83 10.41 2.36
N ASN A 157 -12.10 9.21 1.81
CA ASN A 157 -13.32 8.97 1.04
C ASN A 157 -14.57 8.97 1.92
N LEU A 158 -14.49 8.45 3.15
CA LEU A 158 -15.61 8.41 4.07
C LEU A 158 -16.02 9.81 4.52
N PHE A 159 -15.07 10.63 4.98
CA PHE A 159 -15.36 11.94 5.54
C PHE A 159 -15.59 13.03 4.48
N PHE A 160 -14.85 12.99 3.36
CA PHE A 160 -14.89 14.07 2.38
C PHE A 160 -15.48 13.65 1.02
N GLY A 161 -15.50 12.34 0.73
CA GLY A 161 -15.99 11.80 -0.54
C GLY A 161 -17.38 11.17 -0.51
N GLY A 162 -17.95 10.94 0.69
CA GLY A 162 -19.21 10.23 0.88
C GLY A 162 -19.19 8.80 0.33
N LYS A 163 -18.03 8.12 0.34
CA LYS A 163 -17.85 6.79 -0.24
C LYS A 163 -17.13 5.86 0.72
N LEU A 164 -17.67 4.65 0.89
CA LEU A 164 -16.94 3.56 1.55
C LEU A 164 -15.94 2.96 0.55
N LYS A 165 -14.76 3.58 0.45
CA LYS A 165 -13.76 3.23 -0.56
C LYS A 165 -12.34 3.43 -0.02
N SER A 166 -11.56 2.37 0.01
CA SER A 166 -10.12 2.42 0.30
C SER A 166 -9.28 2.37 -0.99
N MET A 167 -7.98 2.14 -0.83
CA MET A 167 -7.06 1.88 -1.92
C MET A 167 -6.92 0.35 -2.11
N PRO A 168 -7.25 -0.20 -3.29
CA PRO A 168 -7.22 -1.65 -3.48
C PRO A 168 -5.77 -2.17 -3.53
N PRO A 169 -5.47 -3.35 -2.96
CA PRO A 169 -4.13 -3.92 -2.99
C PRO A 169 -3.63 -4.28 -4.40
N LYS A 170 -4.54 -4.73 -5.27
CA LYS A 170 -4.32 -4.96 -6.71
C LYS A 170 -5.44 -4.29 -7.50
N LEU A 171 -5.11 -3.62 -8.59
CA LEU A 171 -6.11 -3.01 -9.50
C LEU A 171 -5.63 -3.05 -10.95
N VAL A 172 -6.56 -3.06 -11.88
CA VAL A 172 -6.31 -2.80 -13.30
C VAL A 172 -6.49 -1.30 -13.55
N SER A 173 -5.61 -0.71 -14.36
CA SER A 173 -5.72 0.70 -14.77
C SER A 173 -7.03 0.97 -15.51
N ASP A 174 -7.49 2.22 -15.48
CA ASP A 174 -8.78 2.60 -16.08
C ASP A 174 -8.85 2.33 -17.59
N ASP A 175 -7.70 2.30 -18.28
CA ASP A 175 -7.57 1.95 -19.70
C ASP A 175 -7.37 0.45 -19.97
N GLY A 176 -7.39 -0.39 -18.93
CA GLY A 176 -7.30 -1.84 -19.03
C GLY A 176 -5.90 -2.39 -19.31
N ARG A 177 -4.86 -1.55 -19.44
CA ARG A 177 -3.55 -1.97 -19.96
C ARG A 177 -2.53 -2.40 -18.91
N HIS A 178 -2.68 -1.97 -17.66
CA HIS A 178 -1.68 -2.18 -16.61
C HIS A 178 -2.29 -2.73 -15.34
N VAL A 179 -1.55 -3.62 -14.67
CA VAL A 179 -1.87 -4.08 -13.33
C VAL A 179 -1.00 -3.35 -12.32
N VAL A 180 -1.61 -2.68 -11.36
CA VAL A 180 -0.93 -2.00 -10.24
C VAL A 180 -1.10 -2.81 -8.97
N ILE A 181 0.01 -3.04 -8.26
CA ILE A 181 0.07 -3.83 -7.03
C ILE A 181 0.67 -3.02 -5.87
N ARG A 182 0.31 -3.39 -4.64
CA ARG A 182 0.77 -2.78 -3.39
C ARG A 182 1.25 -3.86 -2.43
N PRO A 183 2.46 -4.39 -2.63
CA PRO A 183 2.98 -5.51 -1.83
C PRO A 183 3.05 -5.21 -0.32
N LEU A 184 3.12 -3.93 0.06
CA LEU A 184 3.16 -3.50 1.46
C LEU A 184 1.77 -3.34 2.11
N ALA A 185 0.68 -3.78 1.46
CA ALA A 185 -0.70 -3.55 1.93
C ALA A 185 -0.96 -3.95 3.40
N TYR A 186 -0.25 -4.95 3.92
CA TYR A 186 -0.37 -5.40 5.31
C TYR A 186 0.71 -4.85 6.25
N CYS A 187 1.73 -4.16 5.72
CA CYS A 187 2.83 -3.62 6.52
C CYS A 187 2.42 -2.31 7.19
N GLU A 188 2.88 -2.10 8.43
CA GLU A 188 2.65 -0.85 9.17
C GLU A 188 3.71 0.20 8.82
N GLU A 189 3.31 1.48 8.79
CA GLU A 189 4.26 2.57 8.53
C GLU A 189 5.44 2.59 9.53
N ARG A 190 5.14 2.29 10.80
CA ARG A 190 6.15 2.28 11.88
C ARG A 190 7.21 1.21 11.66
N ASP A 191 6.81 0.01 11.24
CA ASP A 191 7.71 -1.10 11.00
C ASP A 191 8.59 -0.82 9.76
N LEU A 192 8.03 -0.19 8.72
CA LEU A 192 8.78 0.25 7.53
C LEU A 192 9.79 1.36 7.85
N ALA A 193 9.40 2.33 8.69
CA ALA A 193 10.32 3.37 9.15
C ALA A 193 11.50 2.78 9.93
N ARG A 194 11.22 1.87 10.89
CA ARG A 194 12.27 1.18 11.64
C ARG A 194 13.17 0.33 10.74
N TRP A 195 12.60 -0.34 9.73
CA TRP A 195 13.39 -1.10 8.75
C TRP A 195 14.31 -0.19 7.94
N SER A 196 13.80 0.96 7.51
CA SER A 196 14.59 1.96 6.80
C SER A 196 15.78 2.45 7.60
N ASP A 197 15.59 2.71 8.91
CA ASP A 197 16.67 3.13 9.80
C ASP A 197 17.72 2.03 9.96
N ILE A 198 17.29 0.77 10.13
CA ILE A 198 18.20 -0.39 10.27
C ILE A 198 19.02 -0.59 9.00
N GLN A 199 18.39 -0.49 7.84
CA GLN A 199 19.04 -0.67 6.54
C GLN A 199 19.84 0.56 6.08
N ASN A 200 19.72 1.70 6.79
CA ASN A 200 20.35 2.97 6.45
C ASN A 200 20.07 3.39 4.99
N PHE A 201 18.80 3.30 4.57
CA PHE A 201 18.45 3.68 3.20
C PHE A 201 18.76 5.16 2.94
N PRO A 202 19.29 5.51 1.75
CA PRO A 202 19.59 6.89 1.40
C PRO A 202 18.31 7.63 0.99
N ILE A 203 17.57 8.09 2.00
CA ILE A 203 16.29 8.76 1.83
C ILE A 203 16.46 10.10 1.09
N ILE A 204 15.68 10.27 0.03
CA ILE A 204 15.59 11.54 -0.71
C ILE A 204 14.44 12.35 -0.12
N PRO A 205 14.71 13.54 0.47
CA PRO A 205 13.66 14.41 0.96
C PRO A 205 12.78 14.89 -0.20
N CYS A 206 11.46 14.96 0.04
CA CYS A 206 10.51 15.44 -0.95
C CYS A 206 9.97 16.81 -0.51
N ASP A 207 10.58 17.87 -1.03
CA ASP A 207 10.20 19.26 -0.73
C ASP A 207 9.16 19.82 -1.72
N LEU A 208 8.76 18.99 -2.70
CA LEU A 208 7.87 19.34 -3.80
C LEU A 208 6.43 19.68 -3.36
N CYS A 209 5.94 19.03 -2.32
CA CYS A 209 4.53 19.10 -1.93
C CYS A 209 4.38 20.06 -0.74
N GLY A 210 4.29 21.35 -1.05
CA GLY A 210 3.94 22.41 -0.11
C GLY A 210 2.77 22.02 0.81
N SER A 211 2.93 22.36 2.07
CA SER A 211 2.19 21.93 3.28
C SER A 211 0.66 22.12 3.29
N GLN A 212 0.03 22.62 2.22
CA GLN A 212 -1.40 22.98 2.26
C GLN A 212 -2.37 21.81 2.00
N GLU A 213 -2.05 20.86 1.13
CA GLU A 213 -2.93 19.69 0.87
C GLU A 213 -2.68 18.49 1.76
N ASN A 214 -1.52 18.47 2.40
CA ASN A 214 -1.27 17.50 3.44
C ASN A 214 -2.22 17.71 4.62
N LEU A 215 -2.99 18.80 4.74
CA LEU A 215 -3.80 19.05 5.92
C LEU A 215 -4.86 17.97 6.18
N GLN A 216 -5.67 17.57 5.20
CA GLN A 216 -6.69 16.52 5.40
C GLN A 216 -6.04 15.16 5.68
N ARG A 217 -5.02 14.78 4.92
CA ARG A 217 -4.31 13.51 5.12
C ARG A 217 -3.55 13.49 6.45
N GLN A 218 -2.95 14.61 6.84
CA GLN A 218 -2.29 14.79 8.14
C GLN A 218 -3.31 14.75 9.29
N GLN A 219 -4.47 15.40 9.14
CA GLN A 219 -5.55 15.33 10.13
C GLN A 219 -6.01 13.88 10.33
N VAL A 220 -6.27 13.15 9.24
CA VAL A 220 -6.63 11.72 9.30
C VAL A 220 -5.49 10.90 9.92
N LYS A 221 -4.24 11.13 9.54
CA LYS A 221 -3.08 10.44 10.14
C LYS A 221 -2.95 10.73 11.64
N GLN A 222 -3.15 11.97 12.07
CA GLN A 222 -3.15 12.35 13.49
C GLN A 222 -4.28 11.67 14.25
N MET A 223 -5.49 11.62 13.69
CA MET A 223 -6.63 10.92 14.25
C MET A 223 -6.35 9.42 14.42
N LEU A 224 -5.82 8.76 13.38
CA LEU A 224 -5.45 7.33 13.43
C LEU A 224 -4.39 7.08 14.51
N ASN A 225 -3.38 7.92 14.60
CA ASN A 225 -2.34 7.83 15.63
C ASN A 225 -2.89 8.05 17.05
N ASP A 226 -3.82 8.99 17.24
CA ASP A 226 -4.49 9.21 18.53
C ASP A 226 -5.30 7.98 18.95
N TRP A 227 -6.07 7.41 18.02
CA TRP A 227 -6.87 6.22 18.28
C TRP A 227 -6.04 5.01 18.63
N GLU A 228 -4.92 4.77 17.94
CA GLU A 228 -4.03 3.67 18.28
C GLU A 228 -3.42 3.84 19.68
N ARG A 229 -3.06 5.08 20.07
CA ARG A 229 -2.53 5.36 21.41
C ARG A 229 -3.56 5.14 22.50
N ARG A 230 -4.79 5.59 22.28
CA ARG A 230 -5.87 5.49 23.27
C ARG A 230 -6.47 4.10 23.34
N PHE A 231 -6.45 3.38 22.23
CA PHE A 231 -7.09 2.08 22.07
C PHE A 231 -6.21 1.17 21.18
N PRO A 232 -5.16 0.57 21.75
CA PRO A 232 -4.25 -0.31 20.99
C PRO A 232 -5.01 -1.42 20.26
N GLY A 233 -4.65 -1.66 19.00
CA GLY A 233 -5.32 -2.64 18.12
C GLY A 233 -6.52 -2.09 17.35
N ARG A 234 -6.90 -0.82 17.57
CA ARG A 234 -8.01 -0.20 16.83
C ARG A 234 -7.70 -0.06 15.35
N ILE A 235 -6.46 0.29 14.99
CA ILE A 235 -6.05 0.38 13.58
C ILE A 235 -6.18 -0.98 12.89
N GLU A 236 -5.78 -2.06 13.58
CA GLU A 236 -5.91 -3.42 13.07
C GLU A 236 -7.37 -3.81 12.86
N SER A 237 -8.23 -3.58 13.85
CA SER A 237 -9.67 -3.83 13.73
C SER A 237 -10.31 -3.08 12.56
N MET A 238 -9.98 -1.80 12.37
CA MET A 238 -10.47 -1.01 11.24
C MET A 238 -9.95 -1.54 9.89
N PHE A 239 -8.72 -2.02 9.83
CA PHE A 239 -8.17 -2.60 8.61
C PHE A 239 -8.83 -3.95 8.28
N GLN A 240 -9.09 -4.80 9.27
CA GLN A 240 -9.81 -6.07 9.10
C GLN A 240 -11.24 -5.85 8.56
N ALA A 241 -11.91 -4.78 9.02
CA ALA A 241 -13.24 -4.43 8.55
C ALA A 241 -13.30 -4.15 7.03
N LEU A 242 -12.16 -3.83 6.38
CA LEU A 242 -12.12 -3.68 4.91
C LEU A 242 -12.29 -5.01 4.16
N GLY A 243 -11.93 -6.13 4.77
CA GLY A 243 -12.13 -7.48 4.21
C GLY A 243 -13.44 -8.13 4.67
N ASN A 244 -13.98 -7.70 5.81
CA ASN A 244 -15.16 -8.30 6.45
C ASN A 244 -16.41 -7.44 6.21
N VAL A 245 -16.92 -7.46 4.98
CA VAL A 245 -18.06 -6.64 4.55
C VAL A 245 -19.38 -7.40 4.71
N VAL A 246 -20.39 -6.75 5.29
CA VAL A 246 -21.75 -7.29 5.42
C VAL A 246 -22.70 -6.48 4.52
N PRO A 247 -23.00 -6.94 3.27
CA PRO A 247 -23.77 -6.15 2.30
C PRO A 247 -25.16 -5.74 2.78
N SER A 248 -25.83 -6.58 3.57
CA SER A 248 -27.15 -6.28 4.15
C SER A 248 -27.17 -5.04 5.04
N HIS A 249 -26.01 -4.59 5.52
CA HIS A 249 -25.86 -3.42 6.37
C HIS A 249 -25.32 -2.18 5.63
N LEU A 250 -25.05 -2.29 4.32
CA LEU A 250 -24.41 -1.23 3.53
C LEU A 250 -25.35 -0.36 2.68
N LEU A 251 -26.65 -0.34 2.96
CA LEU A 251 -27.68 0.52 2.34
C LEU A 251 -27.72 0.54 0.79
N ASP A 252 -26.98 -0.33 0.10
CA ASP A 252 -26.90 -0.38 -1.37
C ASP A 252 -27.81 -1.49 -1.92
N PRO A 253 -28.97 -1.14 -2.54
CA PRO A 253 -29.90 -2.12 -3.08
C PRO A 253 -29.38 -2.88 -4.31
N LYS A 254 -28.23 -2.48 -4.88
CA LYS A 254 -27.55 -3.24 -5.94
C LYS A 254 -26.67 -4.34 -5.38
N LEU A 255 -26.15 -4.16 -4.16
CA LEU A 255 -25.31 -5.14 -3.46
C LEU A 255 -26.13 -6.08 -2.56
N TYR A 256 -27.33 -5.65 -2.14
CA TYR A 256 -28.22 -6.49 -1.32
C TYR A 256 -29.70 -6.29 -1.69
N PRO A 257 -30.51 -7.36 -1.88
CA PRO A 257 -31.85 -7.27 -2.47
C PRO A 257 -32.94 -6.89 -1.46
N PHE A 258 -32.87 -5.68 -0.87
CA PHE A 258 -33.79 -5.23 0.19
C PHE A 258 -35.29 -5.35 -0.16
N LYS A 259 -35.69 -5.06 -1.41
CA LYS A 259 -37.10 -5.06 -1.83
C LYS A 259 -37.77 -6.42 -1.75
N GLY A 260 -37.00 -7.50 -1.89
CA GLY A 260 -37.50 -8.87 -1.95
C GLY A 260 -37.46 -9.60 -0.61
N LEU A 261 -37.04 -8.94 0.48
CA LEU A 261 -36.91 -9.58 1.78
C LEU A 261 -38.28 -10.01 2.31
N GLN A 262 -38.37 -11.28 2.68
CA GLN A 262 -39.54 -11.89 3.31
C GLN A 262 -39.08 -12.75 4.48
N PRO A 263 -39.90 -12.90 5.54
CA PRO A 263 -39.60 -13.84 6.62
C PRO A 263 -39.45 -15.27 6.09
N THR A 264 -38.29 -15.89 6.32
CA THR A 264 -38.00 -17.27 5.87
C THR A 264 -38.39 -18.33 6.90
N GLN A 265 -38.71 -17.93 8.14
CA GLN A 265 -38.91 -18.81 9.30
C GLN A 265 -37.71 -19.73 9.60
N GLN A 266 -36.54 -19.43 9.02
CA GLN A 266 -35.29 -20.14 9.24
C GLN A 266 -34.24 -19.14 9.75
N PRO A 267 -33.52 -19.47 10.84
CA PRO A 267 -32.39 -18.66 11.28
C PRO A 267 -31.34 -18.59 10.18
N ASP A 268 -30.86 -17.39 9.87
CA ASP A 268 -29.71 -17.19 8.99
C ASP A 268 -28.44 -17.32 9.86
N PRO A 269 -27.56 -18.32 9.61
CA PRO A 269 -26.30 -18.42 10.32
C PRO A 269 -25.37 -17.21 10.09
N ASN A 270 -25.59 -16.45 9.01
CA ASN A 270 -24.90 -15.18 8.71
C ASN A 270 -25.78 -13.95 8.98
N GLY A 271 -26.88 -14.12 9.71
CA GLY A 271 -27.77 -13.04 10.12
C GLY A 271 -27.05 -12.03 11.04
N ASP A 272 -27.74 -10.94 11.36
CA ASP A 272 -27.22 -9.94 12.29
C ASP A 272 -27.15 -10.51 13.72
N GLN A 273 -25.96 -10.98 14.10
CA GLN A 273 -25.63 -11.44 15.46
C GLN A 273 -25.08 -10.28 16.34
N GLY A 274 -25.29 -9.03 15.90
CA GLY A 274 -24.45 -7.85 16.16
C GLY A 274 -24.27 -7.35 17.60
N PHE A 275 -24.67 -8.09 18.64
CA PHE A 275 -24.43 -7.74 20.05
C PHE A 275 -24.16 -8.92 20.99
N ASP A 276 -24.05 -10.16 20.49
CA ASP A 276 -23.90 -11.34 21.37
C ASP A 276 -22.45 -11.65 21.78
N PHE A 277 -21.47 -10.90 21.27
CA PHE A 277 -20.07 -10.99 21.67
C PHE A 277 -19.62 -9.70 22.37
N GLU A 278 -19.30 -9.80 23.66
CA GLU A 278 -18.52 -8.79 24.37
C GLU A 278 -17.25 -8.48 23.56
N PHE A 279 -17.02 -7.21 23.20
CA PHE A 279 -15.83 -6.77 22.49
C PHE A 279 -14.56 -7.39 23.11
N PRO A 280 -13.89 -8.36 22.46
CA PRO A 280 -12.72 -8.99 23.06
C PRO A 280 -11.56 -8.00 22.94
N GLY A 281 -11.31 -7.28 24.03
CA GLY A 281 -10.02 -6.66 24.25
C GLY A 281 -8.97 -7.77 24.26
N LYS A 282 -8.08 -7.75 23.27
CA LYS A 282 -6.97 -8.68 22.97
C LYS A 282 -7.33 -9.82 22.03
N THR A 283 -7.05 -9.60 20.75
CA THR A 283 -6.91 -10.68 19.78
C THR A 283 -5.43 -10.89 19.47
N GLU A 284 -4.83 -11.92 20.07
CA GLU A 284 -3.72 -12.65 19.41
C GLU A 284 -4.35 -13.42 18.24
N HIS A 285 -4.72 -12.71 17.17
CA HIS A 285 -5.14 -13.34 15.93
C HIS A 285 -4.05 -13.08 14.90
N THR A 286 -3.17 -14.06 14.79
CA THR A 286 -2.36 -14.25 13.59
C THR A 286 -3.32 -14.25 12.40
N LEU A 287 -3.06 -13.39 11.41
CA LEU A 287 -3.77 -13.38 10.13
C LEU A 287 -3.90 -14.81 9.60
N VAL A 288 -5.13 -15.35 9.62
CA VAL A 288 -5.50 -16.54 8.87
C VAL A 288 -6.58 -16.11 7.91
N PHE A 289 -6.18 -15.67 6.72
CA PHE A 289 -7.07 -15.64 5.56
C PHE A 289 -7.07 -17.06 5.00
N ALA A 290 -8.06 -17.87 5.39
CA ALA A 290 -8.30 -19.12 4.70
C ALA A 290 -8.93 -18.80 3.34
N PRO A 291 -8.39 -19.28 2.21
CA PRO A 291 -9.15 -19.27 0.98
C PRO A 291 -10.28 -20.28 1.15
N ASP A 292 -11.52 -19.82 1.09
CA ASP A 292 -12.65 -20.71 0.81
C ASP A 292 -12.45 -21.28 -0.59
N ALA A 293 -11.77 -22.41 -0.67
CA ALA A 293 -11.73 -23.21 -1.89
C ALA A 293 -13.17 -23.67 -2.18
N PRO A 294 -13.71 -23.43 -3.40
CA PRO A 294 -14.98 -24.02 -3.76
C PRO A 294 -14.85 -25.54 -3.71
N LYS A 295 -15.74 -26.19 -2.96
CA LYS A 295 -15.89 -27.65 -3.01
C LYS A 295 -16.22 -28.02 -4.45
N ALA A 296 -15.27 -28.65 -5.13
CA ALA A 296 -15.54 -29.29 -6.42
C ALA A 296 -16.50 -30.46 -6.17
N SER A 297 -17.59 -30.46 -6.93
CA SER A 297 -18.50 -31.59 -7.15
C SER A 297 -17.83 -32.70 -7.95
#